data_AF-A0A2B7ZFV1-F1
#
_entry.id   AF-A0A2B7ZFV1-F1
#
_cell.length_a   1.000
_cell.length_b   1.000
_cell.length_c   1.000
_cell.angle_alpha   90.00
_cell.angle_beta   90.00
_cell.angle_gamma   90.00
#
_symmetry.space_group_name_H-M   'P 1'
#
loop_
_entity.id
_entity.type
_entity.pdbx_description
1 polymer ?
#
loop_
_entity_poly.entity_id
_entity_poly.type
_entity_poly.pdbx_seq_one_letter_code
_entity_poly.pdbx_strand_id
1 'polypeptide(L)'
;MNTAACAVVKDLPDLIIAYGVSDEYSFVFHRSCQLFERRSSKLVTTIVSTFTAHYIYNWSTFFPSAPLEPGFLPSFDGRAVQYPSVQNLRDYMSWRQADCHINNLYNTTFWNMILRGGMSNTEAEKALQGTVSGDKNEILFSRFGINYNNEPEMYKKGSVIFRDYEIQPQAEKTPGVGSKEVEYEVGEEAPPTEMTKSQIARLRKIQKKATVVVTHLDIIKDDFWDQRPWILSNKPGRLPGEG
;
A
#
# COMPACT_ATOMS: atom_id res chain seq x y z
N MET A 1 7.10 -10.68 -0.95
CA MET A 1 6.84 -9.26 -0.64
C MET A 1 5.83 -9.08 0.50
N ASN A 2 4.53 -9.37 0.30
CA ASN A 2 3.48 -9.07 1.30
C ASN A 2 3.72 -9.64 2.71
N THR A 3 4.19 -10.89 2.82
CA THR A 3 4.50 -11.49 4.13
C THR A 3 5.59 -10.74 4.88
N ALA A 4 6.64 -10.31 4.16
CA ALA A 4 7.71 -9.50 4.75
C ALA A 4 7.21 -8.12 5.18
N ALA A 5 6.40 -7.46 4.33
CA ALA A 5 5.78 -6.18 4.67
C ALA A 5 4.86 -6.27 5.90
N CYS A 6 4.05 -7.33 5.99
CA CYS A 6 3.21 -7.61 7.15
C CYS A 6 4.04 -7.75 8.42
N ALA A 7 5.16 -8.46 8.35
CA ALA A 7 6.04 -8.62 9.49
C ALA A 7 6.65 -7.29 9.94
N VAL A 8 7.11 -6.45 8.99
CA VAL A 8 7.58 -5.08 9.28
C VAL A 8 6.49 -4.24 9.96
N VAL A 9 5.25 -4.26 9.46
CA VAL A 9 4.13 -3.52 10.07
C VAL A 9 3.83 -4.05 11.47
N LYS A 10 3.93 -5.36 11.72
CA LYS A 10 3.75 -5.95 13.06
C LYS A 10 4.87 -5.53 14.02
N ASP A 11 6.12 -5.56 13.57
CA ASP A 11 7.30 -5.25 14.38
C ASP A 11 7.39 -3.75 14.73
N LEU A 12 6.90 -2.88 13.84
CA LEU A 12 6.94 -1.42 13.99
C LEU A 12 5.52 -0.83 14.12
N PRO A 13 5.00 -0.67 15.35
CA PRO A 13 3.63 -0.23 15.57
C PRO A 13 3.33 1.22 15.17
N ASP A 14 4.35 2.05 14.98
CA ASP A 14 4.20 3.43 14.50
C ASP A 14 3.87 3.53 12.99
N LEU A 15 3.90 2.39 12.26
CA LEU A 15 3.44 2.29 10.88
C LEU A 15 1.91 2.21 10.81
N ILE A 16 1.30 3.14 10.08
CA ILE A 16 -0.16 3.26 9.98
C ILE A 16 -0.74 2.55 8.75
N ILE A 17 0.00 2.54 7.64
CA ILE A 17 -0.37 1.89 6.39
C ILE A 17 0.91 1.55 5.62
N ALA A 18 0.88 0.45 4.86
CA ALA A 18 1.87 0.16 3.85
C ALA A 18 1.18 -0.21 2.53
N TYR A 19 1.82 0.14 1.41
CA TYR A 19 1.34 -0.17 0.07
C TYR A 19 2.45 -0.82 -0.74
N GLY A 20 2.16 -1.90 -1.46
CA GLY A 20 3.16 -2.59 -2.27
C GLY A 20 2.62 -3.01 -3.63
N VAL A 21 3.50 -2.90 -4.62
CA VAL A 21 3.28 -3.28 -6.02
C VAL A 21 4.61 -3.78 -6.58
N SER A 22 4.60 -4.78 -7.48
CA SER A 22 5.83 -5.32 -8.07
C SER A 22 6.85 -5.71 -6.99
N ASP A 23 8.03 -5.12 -7.04
CA ASP A 23 9.22 -5.29 -6.21
C ASP A 23 9.41 -4.16 -5.19
N GLU A 24 8.43 -3.27 -5.03
CA GLU A 24 8.49 -2.14 -4.09
C GLU A 24 7.42 -2.20 -2.99
N TYR A 25 7.71 -1.51 -1.88
CA TYR A 25 6.79 -1.26 -0.78
C TYR A 25 7.02 0.11 -0.15
N SER A 26 5.95 0.85 0.05
CA SER A 26 5.91 2.12 0.77
C SER A 26 5.38 1.89 2.18
N PHE A 27 6.12 2.35 3.19
CA PHE A 27 5.72 2.28 4.60
C PHE A 27 5.49 3.68 5.16
N VAL A 28 4.31 3.92 5.73
CA VAL A 28 3.94 5.24 6.23
C VAL A 28 3.97 5.23 7.75
N PHE A 29 4.88 6.04 8.31
CA PHE A 29 4.86 6.40 9.72
C PHE A 29 3.86 7.52 9.97
N HIS A 30 3.14 7.47 11.08
CA HIS A 30 2.28 8.59 11.46
C HIS A 30 3.10 9.87 11.69
N ARG A 31 2.53 11.05 11.41
CA ARG A 31 3.22 12.35 11.58
C ARG A 31 3.75 12.57 12.99
N SER A 32 3.08 12.02 14.02
CA SER A 32 3.49 12.11 15.43
C SER A 32 4.54 11.06 15.86
N CYS A 33 5.04 10.22 14.95
CA CYS A 33 6.03 9.19 15.25
C CYS A 33 7.29 9.78 15.92
N GLN A 34 7.77 9.14 16.98
CA GLN A 34 9.00 9.52 17.69
C GLN A 34 10.08 8.43 17.63
N LEU A 35 9.86 7.38 16.85
CA LEU A 35 10.78 6.26 16.71
C LEU A 35 12.16 6.76 16.25
N PHE A 36 13.21 6.36 16.97
CA PHE A 36 14.59 6.77 16.73
C PHE A 36 14.80 8.29 16.61
N GLU A 37 14.04 9.09 17.36
CA GLU A 37 14.11 10.55 17.30
C GLU A 37 13.92 11.08 15.86
N ARG A 38 13.14 10.34 15.04
CA ARG A 38 12.86 10.67 13.64
C ARG A 38 14.09 10.74 12.74
N ARG A 39 15.20 10.11 13.15
CA ARG A 39 16.42 10.02 12.36
C ARG A 39 16.16 9.21 11.09
N SER A 40 16.14 9.89 9.95
CA SER A 40 15.88 9.28 8.62
C SER A 40 16.73 8.02 8.37
N SER A 41 18.04 8.09 8.64
CA SER A 41 18.95 6.95 8.44
C SER A 41 18.56 5.72 9.28
N LYS A 42 18.10 5.91 10.52
CA LYS A 42 17.61 4.81 11.37
C LYS A 42 16.30 4.24 10.86
N LEU A 43 15.34 5.09 10.50
CA LEU A 43 14.06 4.65 9.96
C LEU A 43 14.22 3.82 8.68
N VAL A 44 14.99 4.34 7.72
CA VAL A 44 15.24 3.66 6.44
C VAL A 44 15.98 2.34 6.67
N THR A 45 17.10 2.35 7.38
CA THR A 45 17.89 1.13 7.57
C THR A 45 17.14 0.06 8.36
N THR A 46 16.33 0.43 9.36
CA THR A 46 15.46 -0.52 10.08
C THR A 46 14.42 -1.12 9.14
N ILE A 47 13.69 -0.32 8.36
CA ILE A 47 12.70 -0.87 7.41
C ILE A 47 13.37 -1.82 6.41
N VAL A 48 14.45 -1.39 5.76
CA VAL A 48 15.13 -2.18 4.71
C VAL A 48 15.70 -3.48 5.28
N SER A 49 16.41 -3.43 6.41
CA SER A 49 17.02 -4.61 7.03
C SER A 49 15.96 -5.61 7.52
N THR A 50 14.91 -5.13 8.21
CA THR A 50 13.83 -5.98 8.69
C THR A 50 13.05 -6.59 7.52
N PHE A 51 12.77 -5.82 6.48
CA PHE A 51 12.09 -6.32 5.28
C PHE A 51 12.93 -7.39 4.56
N THR A 52 14.21 -7.12 4.33
CA THR A 52 15.14 -8.05 3.68
C THR A 52 15.25 -9.35 4.47
N ALA A 53 15.43 -9.27 5.79
CA ALA A 53 15.51 -10.43 6.66
C ALA A 53 14.24 -11.30 6.58
N HIS A 54 13.06 -10.68 6.66
CA HIS A 54 11.79 -11.41 6.52
C HIS A 54 11.59 -11.95 5.11
N TYR A 55 12.02 -11.25 4.06
CA TYR A 55 11.92 -11.74 2.69
C TYR A 55 12.75 -13.02 2.50
N ILE A 56 14.00 -13.02 2.97
CA ILE A 56 14.88 -14.20 2.93
C ILE A 56 14.31 -15.33 3.79
N TYR A 57 13.90 -15.02 5.02
CA TYR A 57 13.36 -16.01 5.95
C TYR A 57 12.13 -16.73 5.39
N ASN A 58 11.21 -16.00 4.77
CA ASN A 58 9.98 -16.56 4.22
C ASN A 58 10.15 -17.14 2.80
N TRP A 59 11.30 -16.97 2.14
CA TRP A 59 11.48 -17.36 0.74
C TRP A 59 11.14 -18.83 0.50
N SER A 60 11.67 -19.73 1.32
CA SER A 60 11.46 -21.18 1.17
C SER A 60 10.01 -21.61 1.39
N THR A 61 9.21 -20.80 2.10
CA THR A 61 7.77 -21.04 2.25
C THR A 61 7.01 -20.83 0.95
N PHE A 62 7.44 -19.87 0.12
CA PHE A 62 6.79 -19.55 -1.15
C PHE A 62 7.44 -20.27 -2.35
N PHE A 63 8.75 -20.53 -2.27
CA PHE A 63 9.54 -21.13 -3.36
C PHE A 63 10.36 -22.32 -2.86
N PRO A 64 9.71 -23.43 -2.43
CA PRO A 64 10.41 -24.58 -1.87
C PRO A 64 11.34 -25.28 -2.87
N SER A 65 11.05 -25.17 -4.17
CA SER A 65 11.82 -25.80 -5.25
C SER A 65 12.91 -24.90 -5.85
N ALA A 66 13.03 -23.65 -5.41
CA ALA A 66 13.99 -22.69 -5.95
C ALA A 66 14.73 -22.02 -4.78
N PRO A 67 15.70 -22.69 -4.15
CA PRO A 67 16.44 -22.13 -3.02
C PRO A 67 17.22 -20.88 -3.44
N LEU A 68 17.41 -19.97 -2.48
CA LEU A 68 18.22 -18.77 -2.71
C LEU A 68 19.69 -19.14 -2.96
N GLU A 69 20.26 -18.56 -4.00
CA GLU A 69 21.67 -18.68 -4.32
C GLU A 69 22.47 -17.51 -3.72
N PRO A 70 23.66 -17.73 -3.16
CA PRO A 70 24.47 -16.67 -2.55
C PRO A 70 24.77 -15.47 -3.48
N GLY A 71 24.87 -15.71 -4.80
CA GLY A 71 25.12 -14.67 -5.79
C GLY A 71 23.90 -13.81 -6.17
N PHE A 72 22.70 -14.25 -5.78
CA PHE A 72 21.43 -13.64 -6.17
C PHE A 72 20.53 -13.39 -4.96
N LEU A 73 21.14 -13.08 -3.81
CA LEU A 73 20.37 -12.76 -2.61
C LEU A 73 19.57 -11.47 -2.83
N PRO A 74 18.28 -11.47 -2.43
CA PRO A 74 17.44 -10.30 -2.56
C PRO A 74 17.99 -9.19 -1.66
N SER A 75 18.09 -8.00 -2.24
CA SER A 75 18.47 -6.78 -1.55
C SER A 75 17.51 -5.68 -1.95
N PHE A 76 17.28 -4.74 -1.02
CA PHE A 76 16.33 -3.65 -1.21
C PHE A 76 17.05 -2.33 -0.93
N ASP A 77 16.80 -1.34 -1.77
CA ASP A 77 17.12 0.04 -1.45
C ASP A 77 16.00 0.65 -0.60
N GLY A 78 16.20 1.86 -0.12
CA GLY A 78 15.20 2.56 0.66
C GLY A 78 15.48 4.05 0.72
N ARG A 79 14.41 4.83 0.77
CA ARG A 79 14.47 6.29 0.93
C ARG A 79 13.37 6.75 1.87
N ALA A 80 13.63 7.83 2.60
CA ALA A 80 12.59 8.53 3.37
C ALA A 80 12.16 9.78 2.62
N VAL A 81 10.85 9.97 2.52
CA VAL A 81 10.23 11.17 1.93
C VAL A 81 9.27 11.75 2.97
N GLN A 82 9.28 13.07 3.11
CA GLN A 82 8.41 13.78 4.06
C GLN A 82 7.27 14.44 3.30
N TYR A 83 6.04 14.17 3.73
CA TYR A 83 4.84 14.84 3.24
C TYR A 83 4.33 15.81 4.32
N PRO A 84 4.26 17.12 4.04
CA PRO A 84 3.89 18.11 5.05
C PRO A 84 2.40 18.10 5.39
N SER A 85 1.56 17.52 4.53
CA SER A 85 0.12 17.40 4.72
C SER A 85 -0.38 15.97 4.46
N VAL A 86 -1.57 15.67 4.99
CA VAL A 86 -2.30 14.44 4.68
C VAL A 86 -2.64 14.37 3.19
N GLN A 87 -2.95 15.50 2.55
CA GLN A 87 -3.25 15.53 1.13
C GLN A 87 -2.05 15.05 0.31
N ASN A 88 -0.83 15.55 0.58
CA ASN A 88 0.35 15.11 -0.18
C ASN A 88 0.66 13.62 0.03
N LEU A 89 0.38 13.09 1.23
CA LEU A 89 0.48 11.65 1.47
C LEU A 89 -0.54 10.87 0.63
N ARG A 90 -1.81 11.32 0.58
CA ARG A 90 -2.86 10.68 -0.22
C ARG A 90 -2.56 10.77 -1.72
N ASP A 91 -2.04 11.89 -2.20
CA ASP A 91 -1.60 12.07 -3.58
C ASP A 91 -0.48 11.08 -3.92
N TYR A 92 0.51 10.92 -3.03
CA TYR A 92 1.57 9.93 -3.21
C TYR A 92 1.05 8.49 -3.29
N MET A 93 0.16 8.10 -2.37
CA MET A 93 -0.42 6.75 -2.37
C MET A 93 -1.27 6.51 -3.62
N SER A 94 -2.03 7.52 -4.04
CA SER A 94 -2.83 7.49 -5.27
C SER A 94 -1.94 7.37 -6.51
N TRP A 95 -0.84 8.11 -6.55
CA TRP A 95 0.15 8.03 -7.61
C TRP A 95 0.75 6.63 -7.72
N ARG A 96 1.17 6.02 -6.60
CA ARG A 96 1.69 4.63 -6.61
C ARG A 96 0.65 3.62 -7.10
N GLN A 97 -0.62 3.76 -6.72
CA GLN A 97 -1.67 2.86 -7.18
C GLN A 97 -2.07 3.08 -8.65
N ALA A 98 -2.07 4.32 -9.13
CA ALA A 98 -2.27 4.61 -10.55
C ALA A 98 -1.14 4.01 -11.40
N ASP A 99 0.11 4.12 -10.94
CA ASP A 99 1.28 3.51 -11.58
C ASP A 99 1.17 1.97 -11.60
N CYS A 100 0.68 1.35 -10.52
CA CYS A 100 0.37 -0.08 -10.48
C CYS A 100 -0.60 -0.49 -11.60
N HIS A 101 -1.69 0.25 -11.77
CA HIS A 101 -2.69 -0.06 -12.79
C HIS A 101 -2.11 0.05 -14.21
N ILE A 102 -1.39 1.13 -14.49
CA ILE A 102 -0.77 1.39 -15.80
C ILE A 102 0.23 0.29 -16.14
N ASN A 103 1.16 -0.01 -15.22
CA ASN A 103 2.20 -1.02 -15.44
C ASN A 103 1.61 -2.42 -15.56
N ASN A 104 0.62 -2.78 -14.73
CA ASN A 104 -0.01 -4.09 -14.83
C ASN A 104 -0.73 -4.26 -16.17
N LEU A 105 -1.54 -3.28 -16.61
CA LEU A 105 -2.23 -3.36 -17.91
C LEU A 105 -1.25 -3.49 -19.07
N TYR A 106 -0.16 -2.71 -19.06
CA TYR A 106 0.90 -2.82 -20.05
C TYR A 106 1.53 -4.22 -20.05
N ASN A 107 1.99 -4.69 -18.88
CA ASN A 107 2.68 -5.98 -18.74
C ASN A 107 1.79 -7.17 -19.08
N THR A 108 0.53 -7.17 -18.66
CA THR A 108 -0.44 -8.21 -19.02
C THR A 108 -0.60 -8.27 -20.54
N THR A 109 -0.72 -7.12 -21.22
CA THR A 109 -0.84 -7.07 -22.67
C THR A 109 0.44 -7.55 -23.36
N PHE A 110 1.58 -7.00 -22.95
CA PHE A 110 2.91 -7.30 -23.49
C PHE A 110 3.24 -8.80 -23.41
N TRP A 111 3.09 -9.41 -22.24
CA TRP A 111 3.42 -10.82 -22.06
C TRP A 111 2.44 -11.76 -22.75
N ASN A 112 1.16 -11.40 -22.89
CA ASN A 112 0.23 -12.20 -23.71
C ASN A 112 0.61 -12.15 -25.19
N MET A 113 1.06 -10.99 -25.70
CA MET A 113 1.55 -10.85 -27.07
C MET A 113 2.78 -11.73 -27.35
N ILE A 114 3.67 -11.89 -26.37
CA ILE A 114 4.85 -12.75 -26.50
C ILE A 114 4.48 -14.23 -26.32
N LEU A 115 3.96 -14.58 -25.15
CA LEU A 115 3.79 -15.98 -24.73
C LEU A 115 2.67 -16.69 -25.48
N ARG A 116 1.60 -15.97 -25.87
CA ARG A 116 0.45 -16.54 -26.61
C ARG A 116 0.39 -16.06 -28.05
N GLY A 117 0.84 -14.84 -28.32
CA GLY A 117 0.87 -14.27 -29.67
C GLY A 117 2.12 -14.63 -30.48
N GLY A 118 3.16 -15.18 -29.85
CA GLY A 118 4.41 -15.57 -30.52
C GLY A 118 5.28 -14.41 -30.99
N MET A 119 5.01 -13.18 -30.53
CA MET A 119 5.82 -12.00 -30.86
C MET A 119 7.14 -12.02 -30.10
N SER A 120 8.18 -11.40 -30.69
CA SER A 120 9.39 -11.05 -29.94
C SER A 120 9.16 -9.86 -29.01
N ASN A 121 10.05 -9.66 -28.03
CA ASN A 121 9.98 -8.53 -27.10
C ASN A 121 9.95 -7.18 -27.84
N THR A 122 10.81 -7.01 -28.85
CA THR A 122 10.91 -5.76 -29.63
C THR A 122 9.65 -5.48 -30.44
N GLU A 123 9.04 -6.52 -31.02
CA GLU A 123 7.79 -6.38 -31.77
C GLU A 123 6.62 -6.01 -30.86
N ALA A 124 6.52 -6.67 -29.70
CA ALA A 124 5.48 -6.38 -28.72
C ALA A 124 5.59 -4.95 -28.16
N GLU A 125 6.81 -4.50 -27.84
CA GLU A 125 7.07 -3.13 -27.38
C GLU A 125 6.66 -2.10 -28.44
N LYS A 126 7.12 -2.29 -29.68
CA LYS A 126 6.79 -1.40 -30.79
C LYS A 126 5.29 -1.35 -31.07
N ALA A 127 4.59 -2.49 -30.95
CA ALA A 127 3.15 -2.56 -31.15
C ALA A 127 2.35 -1.88 -30.03
N LEU A 128 2.90 -1.82 -28.81
CA LEU A 128 2.28 -1.10 -27.69
C LEU A 128 2.67 0.38 -27.62
N GLN A 129 3.66 0.81 -28.38
CA GLN A 129 4.10 2.20 -28.43
C GLN A 129 2.96 3.12 -28.91
N GLY A 130 2.68 4.18 -28.13
CA GLY A 130 1.64 5.16 -28.44
C GLY A 130 0.20 4.71 -28.15
N THR A 131 -0.01 3.46 -27.74
CA THR A 131 -1.35 2.96 -27.41
C THR A 131 -1.87 3.52 -26.08
N VAL A 132 -3.17 3.75 -25.98
CA VAL A 132 -3.84 4.13 -24.73
C VAL A 132 -4.33 2.90 -23.95
N SER A 133 -4.97 3.11 -22.79
CA SER A 133 -5.52 2.01 -21.98
C SER A 133 -6.66 1.27 -22.69
N GLY A 134 -7.50 1.98 -23.45
CA GLY A 134 -8.57 1.38 -24.26
C GLY A 134 -8.03 0.35 -25.26
N ASP A 135 -7.03 0.73 -26.05
CA ASP A 135 -6.41 -0.15 -27.05
C ASP A 135 -5.84 -1.42 -26.43
N LYS A 136 -5.18 -1.31 -25.26
CA LYS A 136 -4.61 -2.48 -24.55
C LYS A 136 -5.70 -3.44 -24.08
N ASN A 137 -6.80 -2.92 -23.57
CA ASN A 137 -7.96 -3.73 -23.20
C ASN A 137 -8.57 -4.44 -24.42
N GLU A 138 -8.68 -3.73 -25.55
CA GLU A 138 -9.17 -4.32 -26.80
C GLU A 138 -8.22 -5.40 -27.33
N ILE A 139 -6.90 -5.19 -27.28
CA ILE A 139 -5.90 -6.21 -27.65
C ILE A 139 -6.07 -7.46 -26.79
N LEU A 140 -6.16 -7.31 -25.47
CA LEU A 140 -6.38 -8.42 -24.53
C LEU A 140 -7.67 -9.18 -24.83
N PHE A 141 -8.76 -8.46 -25.05
CA PHE A 141 -10.06 -9.08 -25.27
C PHE A 141 -10.15 -9.75 -26.64
N SER A 142 -9.90 -9.01 -27.73
CA SER A 142 -10.11 -9.47 -29.10
C SER A 142 -9.10 -10.52 -29.55
N ARG A 143 -7.84 -10.42 -29.13
CA ARG A 143 -6.79 -11.36 -29.59
C ARG A 143 -6.57 -12.52 -28.64
N PHE A 144 -6.77 -12.31 -27.34
CA PHE A 144 -6.41 -13.30 -26.33
C PHE A 144 -7.61 -13.80 -25.51
N GLY A 145 -8.80 -13.23 -25.72
CA GLY A 145 -10.01 -13.59 -24.98
C GLY A 145 -9.94 -13.21 -23.49
N ILE A 146 -9.07 -12.27 -23.13
CA ILE A 146 -8.83 -11.86 -21.74
C ILE A 146 -9.62 -10.59 -21.45
N ASN A 147 -10.52 -10.66 -20.47
CA ASN A 147 -11.11 -9.48 -19.87
C ASN A 147 -10.22 -9.03 -18.70
N TYR A 148 -9.48 -7.94 -18.88
CA TYR A 148 -8.57 -7.41 -17.86
C TYR A 148 -9.27 -7.13 -16.52
N ASN A 149 -10.56 -6.78 -16.52
CA ASN A 149 -11.30 -6.55 -15.28
C ASN A 149 -11.45 -7.83 -14.43
N ASN A 150 -11.26 -9.01 -15.00
CA ASN A 150 -11.29 -10.28 -14.29
C ASN A 150 -9.91 -10.72 -13.78
N GLU A 151 -8.85 -9.97 -14.09
CA GLU A 151 -7.53 -10.23 -13.49
C GLU A 151 -7.60 -10.06 -11.96
N PRO A 152 -6.78 -10.81 -11.20
CA PRO A 152 -6.74 -10.73 -9.75
C PRO A 152 -6.58 -9.28 -9.25
N GLU A 153 -7.38 -8.89 -8.25
CA GLU A 153 -7.34 -7.55 -7.66
C GLU A 153 -5.94 -7.17 -7.17
N MET A 154 -5.18 -8.14 -6.65
CA MET A 154 -3.79 -7.93 -6.24
C MET A 154 -2.90 -7.41 -7.37
N TYR A 155 -3.10 -7.87 -8.61
CA TYR A 155 -2.32 -7.42 -9.77
C TYR A 155 -2.76 -6.05 -10.24
N LYS A 156 -4.08 -5.78 -10.24
CA LYS A 156 -4.63 -4.51 -10.73
C LYS A 156 -4.46 -3.35 -9.74
N LYS A 157 -4.49 -3.63 -8.43
CA LYS A 157 -4.54 -2.62 -7.36
C LYS A 157 -3.34 -2.65 -6.42
N GLY A 158 -2.51 -3.68 -6.48
CA GLY A 158 -1.44 -3.90 -5.51
C GLY A 158 -1.96 -4.42 -4.18
N SER A 159 -1.17 -4.26 -3.13
CA SER A 159 -1.44 -4.77 -1.78
C SER A 159 -1.37 -3.66 -0.76
N VAL A 160 -2.44 -3.49 0.02
CA VAL A 160 -2.56 -2.50 1.08
C VAL A 160 -2.54 -3.23 2.42
N ILE A 161 -1.66 -2.80 3.32
CA ILE A 161 -1.47 -3.39 4.65
C ILE A 161 -1.76 -2.34 5.71
N PHE A 162 -2.65 -2.66 6.65
CA PHE A 162 -2.96 -1.80 7.79
C PHE A 162 -3.44 -2.64 8.97
N ARG A 163 -3.57 -1.98 10.13
CA ARG A 163 -4.18 -2.57 11.33
C ARG A 163 -5.69 -2.48 11.23
N ASP A 164 -6.35 -3.62 11.34
CA ASP A 164 -7.79 -3.74 11.17
C ASP A 164 -8.55 -3.38 12.45
N TYR A 165 -9.58 -2.58 12.26
CA TYR A 165 -10.53 -2.11 13.27
C TYR A 165 -11.93 -2.08 12.63
N GLU A 166 -12.98 -1.97 13.46
CA GLU A 166 -14.35 -1.84 12.96
C GLU A 166 -14.49 -0.65 11.99
N ILE A 167 -14.92 -0.95 10.76
CA ILE A 167 -15.16 0.04 9.71
C ILE A 167 -16.26 1.02 10.16
N GLN A 168 -16.04 2.31 9.91
CA GLN A 168 -17.07 3.31 10.17
C GLN A 168 -18.11 3.33 9.03
N PRO A 169 -19.42 3.49 9.36
CA PRO A 169 -20.45 3.64 8.35
C PRO A 169 -20.12 4.81 7.43
N GLN A 170 -20.37 4.64 6.13
CA GLN A 170 -20.27 5.74 5.19
C GLN A 170 -21.29 6.81 5.59
N ALA A 171 -20.83 8.02 5.90
CA ALA A 171 -21.75 9.14 6.05
C ALA A 171 -22.42 9.36 4.69
N GLU A 172 -23.76 9.34 4.62
CA GLU A 172 -24.49 9.63 3.41
C GLU A 172 -24.14 11.04 2.92
N LYS A 173 -23.30 11.14 1.89
CA LYS A 173 -23.00 12.42 1.22
C LYS A 173 -24.27 12.84 0.48
N THR A 174 -25.08 13.72 1.09
CA THR A 174 -26.29 14.26 0.46
C THR A 174 -25.89 15.01 -0.83
N PRO A 175 -26.43 14.66 -2.01
CA PRO A 175 -26.06 15.32 -3.26
C PRO A 175 -26.71 16.71 -3.30
N GLY A 176 -25.93 17.77 -3.12
CA GLY A 176 -26.43 19.14 -3.21
C GLY A 176 -25.77 20.15 -2.27
N VAL A 177 -24.99 19.68 -1.29
CA VAL A 177 -24.05 20.55 -0.57
C VAL A 177 -22.69 20.23 -1.15
N GLY A 178 -22.09 21.19 -1.86
CA GLY A 178 -20.73 21.07 -2.38
C GLY A 178 -19.84 20.47 -1.31
N SER A 179 -18.98 19.53 -1.72
CA SER A 179 -18.02 18.83 -0.88
C SER A 179 -17.68 19.67 0.35
N LYS A 180 -18.33 19.37 1.48
CA LYS A 180 -17.70 19.66 2.75
C LYS A 180 -16.48 18.79 2.69
N GLU A 181 -15.38 19.39 2.23
CA GLU A 181 -14.06 19.02 2.65
C GLU A 181 -14.25 18.62 4.10
N VAL A 182 -14.01 17.34 4.40
CA VAL A 182 -13.54 17.04 5.75
C VAL A 182 -12.24 17.81 5.78
N GLU A 183 -12.32 19.08 6.18
CA GLU A 183 -11.17 19.90 6.45
C GLU A 183 -10.42 19.10 7.49
N TYR A 184 -9.39 18.39 7.05
CA TYR A 184 -8.22 18.19 7.87
C TYR A 184 -7.61 19.59 7.95
N GLU A 185 -8.23 20.46 8.77
CA GLU A 185 -7.90 21.86 8.90
C GLU A 185 -6.37 21.95 9.05
N VAL A 186 -5.74 22.62 8.09
CA VAL A 186 -4.47 23.32 8.33
C VAL A 186 -4.86 24.63 9.04
N GLY A 187 -5.49 24.49 10.20
CA GLY A 187 -5.63 25.52 11.21
C GLY A 187 -4.61 25.22 12.28
N GLU A 188 -4.12 26.25 12.98
CA GLU A 188 -3.36 26.08 14.21
C GLU A 188 -4.13 25.14 15.16
N GLU A 189 -3.82 23.85 15.14
CA GLU A 189 -4.32 22.91 16.12
C GLU A 189 -3.88 23.46 17.48
N ALA A 190 -4.86 23.86 18.29
CA ALA A 190 -4.65 24.07 19.72
C ALA A 190 -3.79 22.92 20.24
N PRO A 191 -2.78 23.20 21.10
CA PRO A 191 -1.77 22.23 21.47
C PRO A 191 -2.46 20.91 21.83
N PRO A 192 -2.10 19.79 21.19
CA PRO A 192 -2.80 18.53 21.37
C PRO A 192 -2.88 18.28 22.87
N THR A 193 -4.10 18.21 23.41
CA THR A 193 -4.32 17.92 24.84
C THR A 193 -3.40 16.76 25.20
N GLU A 194 -2.34 17.03 25.95
CA GLU A 194 -1.23 16.09 26.09
C GLU A 194 -1.79 14.82 26.71
N MET A 195 -1.88 13.77 25.89
CA MET A 195 -2.36 12.50 26.37
C MET A 195 -1.39 12.02 27.43
N THR A 196 -1.93 11.58 28.56
CA THR A 196 -1.08 11.11 29.65
C THR A 196 -0.29 9.88 29.18
N LYS A 197 0.88 9.63 29.78
CA LYS A 197 1.70 8.44 29.46
C LYS A 197 0.90 7.14 29.57
N SER A 198 -0.05 7.07 30.51
CA SER A 198 -0.94 5.91 30.68
C SER A 198 -1.94 5.74 29.54
N GLN A 199 -2.52 6.84 29.04
CA GLN A 199 -3.40 6.82 27.86
C GLN A 199 -2.63 6.38 26.60
N ILE A 200 -1.43 6.91 26.36
CA ILE A 200 -0.56 6.52 25.24
C ILE A 200 -0.22 5.03 25.33
N ALA A 201 0.16 4.54 26.51
CA ALA A 201 0.45 3.12 26.73
C ALA A 201 -0.77 2.23 26.45
N ARG A 202 -1.97 2.66 26.85
CA ARG A 202 -3.23 1.95 26.57
C ARG A 202 -3.50 1.87 25.06
N LEU A 203 -3.40 2.99 24.33
CA LEU A 203 -3.60 3.00 22.88
C LEU A 203 -2.59 2.11 22.16
N ARG A 204 -1.31 2.16 22.55
CA ARG A 204 -0.28 1.26 22.00
C ARG A 204 -0.58 -0.21 22.27
N LYS A 205 -1.14 -0.55 23.43
CA LYS A 205 -1.57 -1.93 23.74
C LYS A 205 -2.68 -2.39 22.79
N ILE A 206 -3.63 -1.52 22.45
CA ILE A 206 -4.69 -1.81 21.49
C ILE A 206 -4.10 -1.98 20.07
N GLN A 207 -3.19 -1.11 19.64
CA GLN A 207 -2.49 -1.23 18.34
C GLN A 207 -1.71 -2.52 18.18
N LYS A 208 -1.08 -3.00 19.26
CA LYS A 208 -0.35 -4.28 19.25
C LYS A 208 -1.27 -5.49 19.19
N LYS A 209 -2.51 -5.37 19.67
CA LYS A 209 -3.53 -6.43 19.59
C LYS A 209 -4.25 -6.47 18.25
N ALA A 210 -4.30 -5.35 17.53
CA ALA A 210 -4.99 -5.26 16.25
C ALA A 210 -4.37 -6.21 15.22
N THR A 211 -5.23 -6.91 14.50
CA THR A 211 -4.82 -7.78 13.39
C THR A 211 -4.26 -6.93 12.27
N VAL A 212 -3.10 -7.31 11.75
CA VAL A 212 -2.55 -6.71 10.52
C VAL A 212 -3.10 -7.49 9.34
N VAL A 213 -3.84 -6.81 8.46
CA VAL A 213 -4.50 -7.40 7.29
C VAL A 213 -3.82 -6.96 6.00
N VAL A 214 -3.90 -7.82 4.98
CA VAL A 214 -3.53 -7.50 3.60
C VAL A 214 -4.81 -7.46 2.78
N THR A 215 -5.03 -6.38 2.05
CA THR A 215 -6.22 -6.20 1.21
C THR A 215 -5.83 -5.64 -0.17
N HIS A 216 -6.71 -5.80 -1.15
CA HIS A 216 -6.49 -5.37 -2.53
C HIS A 216 -7.61 -4.40 -2.95
N LEU A 217 -7.58 -3.20 -2.36
CA LEU A 217 -8.64 -2.20 -2.45
C LEU A 217 -8.16 -0.95 -3.19
N ASP A 218 -9.11 -0.17 -3.70
CA ASP A 218 -8.85 1.16 -4.24
C ASP A 218 -8.59 2.12 -3.06
N ILE A 219 -7.41 2.74 -3.04
CA ILE A 219 -7.00 3.72 -2.02
C ILE A 219 -6.93 5.14 -2.58
N ILE A 220 -7.32 5.34 -3.85
CA ILE A 220 -7.39 6.65 -4.48
C ILE A 220 -8.62 7.40 -3.96
N LYS A 221 -9.77 6.72 -3.91
CA LYS A 221 -11.05 7.31 -3.49
C LYS A 221 -11.15 7.55 -2.00
N ASP A 222 -11.94 8.55 -1.63
CA ASP A 222 -12.23 8.93 -0.24
C ASP A 222 -12.80 7.78 0.60
N ASP A 223 -13.64 6.93 -0.01
CA ASP A 223 -14.33 5.85 0.70
C ASP A 223 -13.38 4.95 1.51
N PHE A 224 -12.18 4.69 1.00
CA PHE A 224 -11.18 3.91 1.72
C PHE A 224 -10.76 4.58 3.03
N TRP A 225 -10.51 5.90 2.97
CA TRP A 225 -10.00 6.71 4.07
C TRP A 225 -11.10 7.08 5.07
N ASP A 226 -12.27 7.45 4.56
CA ASP A 226 -13.45 7.84 5.36
C ASP A 226 -13.94 6.66 6.23
N GLN A 227 -13.90 5.45 5.68
CA GLN A 227 -14.24 4.21 6.40
C GLN A 227 -13.19 3.78 7.43
N ARG A 228 -11.95 4.29 7.32
CA ARG A 228 -10.77 3.88 8.11
C ARG A 228 -10.03 5.06 8.75
N PRO A 229 -10.73 5.92 9.53
CA PRO A 229 -10.14 7.17 10.03
C PRO A 229 -9.01 6.95 11.05
N TRP A 230 -8.87 5.75 11.61
CA TRP A 230 -7.76 5.39 12.49
C TRP A 230 -6.40 5.44 11.79
N ILE A 231 -6.36 5.25 10.47
CA ILE A 231 -5.12 5.29 9.68
C ILE A 231 -4.49 6.68 9.80
N LEU A 232 -5.28 7.74 9.61
CA LEU A 232 -4.78 9.12 9.59
C LEU A 232 -4.79 9.80 10.96
N SER A 233 -5.70 9.40 11.86
CA SER A 233 -5.80 9.99 13.20
C SER A 233 -4.79 9.42 14.21
N ASN A 234 -4.19 8.25 13.92
CA ASN A 234 -3.36 7.47 14.85
C ASN A 234 -4.07 7.09 16.16
N LYS A 235 -5.42 7.14 16.15
CA LYS A 235 -6.26 6.70 17.26
C LYS A 235 -6.83 5.33 16.90
N PRO A 236 -6.51 4.27 17.67
CA PRO A 236 -7.05 2.93 17.44
C PRO A 236 -8.58 2.93 17.46
N GLY A 237 -9.19 2.21 16.52
CA GLY A 237 -10.62 1.94 16.53
C GLY A 237 -11.01 0.84 17.52
N ARG A 238 -12.26 0.37 17.43
CA ARG A 238 -12.72 -0.84 18.12
C ARG A 238 -12.18 -2.09 17.41
N LEU A 239 -11.80 -3.11 18.16
CA LEU A 239 -11.33 -4.36 17.58
C LEU A 239 -12.53 -5.16 17.04
N PRO A 240 -12.43 -5.77 15.84
CA PRO A 240 -13.52 -6.57 15.29
C PRO A 240 -13.88 -7.75 16.23
N GLY A 241 -15.16 -7.90 16.58
CA GLY A 241 -15.65 -9.00 17.39
C GLY A 241 -15.67 -8.79 18.91
N GLU A 242 -15.37 -7.58 19.41
CA GLU A 242 -15.63 -7.18 20.81
C GLU A 242 -17.05 -6.58 20.99
N GLY A 243 -18.07 -7.28 20.48
CA GLY A 243 -19.49 -6.91 20.53
C GLY A 243 -20.36 -7.89 21.29
#